data_AF-A0A937YJL7-F1
#
_entry.id   AF-A0A937YJL7-F1
#
_cell.length_a   1.000
_cell.length_b   1.000
_cell.length_c   1.000
_cell.angle_alpha   90.00
_cell.angle_beta   90.00
_cell.angle_gamma   90.00
#
_symmetry.space_group_name_H-M   'P 1'
#
loop_
_entity.id
_entity.type
_entity.pdbx_description
1 polymer ?
#
loop_
_entity_poly.entity_id
_entity_poly.type
_entity_poly.pdbx_seq_one_letter_code
_entity_poly.pdbx_strand_id
1 'polypeptide(L)'
;MLTPATVQVPVRIWRHYYVRVRLDPDRQAREYQIAVATLRRLEAWLAAHHRPIALFAADGRPKGEAVSVFFERTEPEKALAYRAFCNELGLSDSLLSGIVVQVPDERTTPPS
;
A
#
# COMPACT_ATOMS: atom_id res chain seq x y z
N MET A 1 37.78 15.34 -24.62
CA MET A 1 36.42 14.85 -24.94
C MET A 1 35.96 14.01 -23.75
N LEU A 2 34.97 14.47 -23.00
CA LEU A 2 34.39 13.73 -21.87
C LEU A 2 33.11 13.07 -22.38
N THR A 3 33.05 11.73 -22.34
CA THR A 3 31.84 10.96 -22.64
C THR A 3 30.77 11.32 -21.61
N PRO A 4 29.52 11.61 -22.00
CA PRO A 4 28.45 11.78 -21.02
C PRO A 4 28.28 10.46 -20.28
N ALA A 5 28.37 10.52 -18.95
CA ALA A 5 28.09 9.37 -18.10
C ALA A 5 26.62 8.99 -18.27
N THR A 6 26.35 7.80 -18.81
CA THR A 6 25.00 7.23 -18.84
C THR A 6 24.54 7.03 -17.40
N VAL A 7 23.63 7.87 -16.93
CA VAL A 7 22.98 7.68 -15.62
C VAL A 7 22.04 6.50 -15.76
N GLN A 8 22.48 5.31 -15.36
CA GLN A 8 21.60 4.16 -15.23
C GLN A 8 20.69 4.38 -14.02
N VAL A 9 19.41 4.65 -14.27
CA VAL A 9 18.39 4.62 -13.22
C VAL A 9 18.11 3.15 -12.88
N PRO A 10 18.33 2.71 -11.63
CA PRO A 10 18.11 1.32 -11.26
C PRO A 10 16.61 0.99 -11.36
N VAL A 11 16.28 -0.15 -11.99
CA VAL A 11 14.92 -0.68 -12.02
C VAL A 11 14.49 -0.98 -10.59
N ARG A 12 13.37 -0.39 -10.18
CA ARG A 12 12.75 -0.67 -8.88
C ARG A 12 11.54 -1.56 -9.06
N ILE A 13 11.41 -2.53 -8.16
CA ILE A 13 10.33 -3.52 -8.16
C ILE A 13 9.68 -3.48 -6.79
N TRP A 14 8.36 -3.35 -6.75
CA TRP A 14 7.57 -3.38 -5.54
C TRP A 14 6.53 -4.48 -5.59
N ARG A 15 6.26 -5.07 -4.44
CA ARG A 15 5.06 -5.87 -4.19
C ARG A 15 3.96 -4.95 -3.71
N HIS A 16 2.85 -4.92 -4.43
CA HIS A 16 1.65 -4.17 -4.06
C HIS A 16 0.65 -5.12 -3.41
N TYR A 17 0.13 -4.72 -2.25
CA TYR A 17 -1.06 -5.29 -1.67
C TYR A 17 -2.19 -4.28 -1.68
N TYR A 18 -3.35 -4.72 -2.13
CA TYR A 18 -4.60 -3.99 -2.09
C TYR A 18 -5.56 -4.77 -1.21
N VAL A 19 -6.11 -4.14 -0.19
CA VAL A 19 -7.15 -4.74 0.67
C VAL A 19 -8.37 -3.86 0.73
N ARG A 20 -9.54 -4.49 0.66
CA ARG A 20 -10.83 -3.80 0.79
C ARG A 20 -11.50 -4.14 2.12
N VAL A 21 -11.79 -3.13 2.92
CA VAL A 21 -12.59 -3.20 4.15
C VAL A 21 -13.94 -2.58 3.85
N ARG A 22 -14.99 -3.41 3.76
CA ARG A 22 -16.34 -2.93 3.40
C ARG A 22 -16.92 -2.10 4.54
N LEU A 23 -17.36 -0.88 4.23
CA LEU A 23 -18.03 0.01 5.17
C LEU A 23 -19.53 -0.09 4.94
N ASP A 24 -20.27 -0.40 6.00
CA ASP A 24 -21.73 -0.34 5.92
C ASP A 24 -22.19 1.12 5.71
N PRO A 25 -23.15 1.40 4.81
CA PRO A 25 -23.68 2.74 4.65
C PRO A 25 -24.33 3.30 5.93
N ASP A 26 -24.88 2.44 6.79
CA ASP A 26 -25.34 2.83 8.11
C ASP A 26 -24.18 2.84 9.12
N ARG A 27 -23.83 4.04 9.57
CA ARG A 27 -22.74 4.26 10.52
C ARG A 27 -23.03 3.75 11.92
N GLN A 28 -24.30 3.53 12.25
CA GLN A 28 -24.71 2.95 13.52
C GLN A 28 -24.68 1.42 13.49
N ALA A 29 -24.63 0.82 12.29
CA ALA A 29 -24.54 -0.62 12.14
C ALA A 29 -23.26 -1.15 12.77
N ARG A 30 -23.36 -2.36 13.34
CA ARG A 30 -22.24 -3.05 13.98
C ARG A 30 -21.12 -3.31 12.96
N GLU A 31 -21.50 -3.62 11.73
CA GLU A 31 -20.64 -3.88 10.59
C GLU A 31 -19.76 -2.67 10.28
N TYR A 32 -20.31 -1.45 10.34
CA TYR A 32 -19.54 -0.22 10.20
C TYR A 32 -18.51 -0.07 11.31
N GLN A 33 -18.91 -0.31 12.57
CA GLN A 33 -18.02 -0.20 13.72
C GLN A 33 -16.88 -1.22 13.66
N ILE A 34 -17.17 -2.46 13.22
CA ILE A 34 -16.16 -3.50 12.96
C ILE A 34 -15.20 -3.04 11.87
N ALA A 35 -15.71 -2.53 10.75
CA ALA A 35 -14.88 -2.04 9.65
C ALA A 35 -13.96 -0.88 10.07
N VAL A 36 -14.47 0.07 10.86
CA VAL A 36 -13.67 1.16 11.44
C VAL A 36 -12.58 0.62 12.35
N ALA A 37 -12.89 -0.34 13.23
CA ALA A 37 -11.90 -0.96 14.10
C ALA A 37 -10.81 -1.68 13.29
N THR A 38 -11.19 -2.39 12.23
CA THR A 38 -10.24 -3.04 11.31
C THR A 38 -9.32 -2.02 10.62
N LEU A 39 -9.86 -0.91 10.11
CA LEU A 39 -9.07 0.17 9.51
C LEU A 39 -8.12 0.83 10.53
N ARG A 40 -8.53 0.99 11.79
CA ARG A 40 -7.63 1.48 12.85
C ARG A 40 -6.47 0.53 13.12
N ARG A 41 -6.73 -0.77 13.13
CA ARG A 41 -5.68 -1.79 13.28
C ARG A 41 -4.70 -1.78 12.10
N LEU A 42 -5.21 -1.61 10.88
CA LEU A 42 -4.36 -1.44 9.69
C LEU A 42 -3.49 -0.18 9.78
N GLU A 43 -4.08 0.97 10.10
CA GLU A 43 -3.35 2.24 10.26
C GLU A 43 -2.25 2.12 11.32
N ALA A 44 -2.55 1.52 12.48
CA ALA A 44 -1.59 1.31 13.55
C ALA A 44 -0.44 0.36 13.15
N TRP A 45 -0.75 -0.75 12.48
CA TRP A 45 0.28 -1.68 12.00
C TRP A 45 1.21 -1.00 10.99
N LEU A 46 0.65 -0.23 10.06
CA LEU A 46 1.43 0.49 9.05
C LEU A 46 2.36 1.53 9.67
N ALA A 47 1.90 2.25 10.69
CA ALA A 47 2.73 3.18 11.44
C ALA A 47 3.89 2.49 12.19
N ALA A 48 3.67 1.29 12.71
CA ALA A 48 4.67 0.56 13.50
C ALA A 48 5.69 -0.23 12.65
N HIS A 49 5.27 -0.80 11.52
CA HIS A 49 6.06 -1.80 10.78
C HIS A 49 6.43 -1.39 9.35
N HIS A 50 5.85 -0.31 8.83
CA HIS A 50 6.08 0.14 7.46
C HIS A 50 6.17 1.67 7.40
N ARG A 51 5.32 2.32 6.60
CA ARG A 51 5.19 3.77 6.50
C ARG A 51 3.83 4.18 7.08
N PRO A 52 3.76 5.26 7.88
CA PRO A 52 2.50 5.82 8.31
C PRO A 52 1.62 6.21 7.11
N ILE A 53 0.41 5.67 7.05
CA ILE A 53 -0.61 6.00 6.06
C ILE A 53 -1.87 6.41 6.83
N ALA A 54 -2.30 7.65 6.67
CA ALA A 54 -3.51 8.15 7.31
C ALA A 54 -4.75 7.61 6.57
N LEU A 55 -5.42 6.62 7.17
CA LEU A 55 -6.65 6.02 6.66
C LEU A 55 -7.90 6.80 7.09
N PHE A 56 -7.76 7.69 8.05
CA PHE A 56 -8.84 8.53 8.57
C PHE A 56 -8.62 10.01 8.22
N ALA A 57 -9.72 10.71 7.97
CA ALA A 57 -9.76 12.16 7.89
C ALA A 57 -9.66 12.78 9.30
N ALA A 58 -9.45 14.09 9.36
CA ALA A 58 -9.31 14.82 10.63
C ALA A 58 -10.58 14.75 11.50
N ASP A 59 -11.75 14.56 10.89
CA ASP A 59 -13.03 14.36 11.57
C ASP A 59 -13.23 12.92 12.11
N GLY A 60 -12.21 12.06 11.95
CA GLY A 60 -12.23 10.67 12.42
C GLY A 60 -12.94 9.70 11.49
N ARG A 61 -13.42 10.12 10.31
CA ARG A 61 -14.06 9.23 9.34
C ARG A 61 -13.05 8.50 8.45
N PRO A 62 -13.32 7.24 8.06
CA PRO A 62 -12.53 6.56 7.03
C PRO A 62 -12.48 7.37 5.74
N LYS A 63 -11.30 7.48 5.13
CA LYS A 63 -11.12 8.08 3.81
C LYS A 63 -11.66 7.21 2.67
N GLY A 64 -11.80 5.91 2.91
CA GLY A 64 -12.34 4.96 1.96
C GLY A 64 -12.21 3.52 2.45
N GLU A 65 -12.74 2.60 1.64
CA GLU A 65 -12.70 1.16 1.90
C GLU A 65 -11.39 0.50 1.45
N ALA A 66 -10.64 1.17 0.58
CA ALA A 66 -9.48 0.60 -0.08
C ALA A 66 -8.18 1.04 0.59
N VAL A 67 -7.31 0.08 0.90
CA VAL A 67 -5.98 0.32 1.44
C VAL A 67 -4.94 -0.30 0.51
N SER A 68 -4.04 0.53 -0.02
CA SER A 68 -2.94 0.12 -0.90
C SER A 68 -1.61 0.28 -0.19
N VAL A 69 -0.79 -0.78 -0.19
CA VAL A 69 0.51 -0.81 0.48
C VAL A 69 1.55 -1.41 -0.47
N PHE A 70 2.75 -0.82 -0.49
CA PHE A 70 3.82 -1.20 -1.40
C PHE A 70 5.07 -1.54 -0.61
N PHE A 71 5.65 -2.70 -0.87
CA PHE A 71 6.90 -3.15 -0.27
C PHE A 71 7.97 -3.24 -1.35
N GLU A 72 9.16 -2.73 -1.11
CA GLU A 72 10.26 -2.93 -2.05
C GLU A 72 10.60 -4.43 -2.14
N ARG A 73 11.12 -4.88 -3.29
CA ARG A 73 11.56 -6.28 -3.48
C ARG A 73 12.59 -6.73 -2.43
N THR A 74 13.34 -5.78 -1.87
CA THR A 74 14.32 -5.98 -0.80
C THR A 74 13.68 -6.18 0.59
N GLU A 75 12.36 -6.03 0.73
CA GLU A 75 11.63 -6.18 1.99
C GLU A 75 10.62 -7.36 1.99
N PRO A 76 11.01 -8.57 1.57
CA PRO A 76 10.07 -9.69 1.43
C PRO A 76 9.45 -10.12 2.77
N GLU A 77 10.19 -9.98 3.87
CA GLU A 77 9.70 -10.33 5.21
C GLU A 77 8.59 -9.38 5.68
N LYS A 78 8.73 -8.07 5.44
CA LYS A 78 7.67 -7.09 5.76
C LYS A 78 6.41 -7.34 4.93
N ALA A 79 6.59 -7.67 3.65
CA ALA A 79 5.49 -8.02 2.75
C ALA A 79 4.73 -9.28 3.25
N LEU A 80 5.47 -10.30 3.71
CA LEU A 80 4.88 -11.51 4.28
C LEU A 80 4.17 -11.24 5.61
N ALA A 81 4.79 -10.44 6.49
CA ALA A 81 4.20 -10.05 7.77
C ALA A 81 2.90 -9.27 7.58
N TYR A 82 2.84 -8.35 6.60
CA TYR A 82 1.61 -7.64 6.28
C TYR A 82 0.51 -8.59 5.79
N ARG A 83 0.86 -9.55 4.91
CA ARG A 83 -0.10 -10.57 4.45
C ARG A 83 -0.63 -11.40 5.61
N ALA A 84 0.24 -11.87 6.52
CA ALA A 84 -0.17 -12.63 7.69
C ALA A 84 -1.11 -11.81 8.59
N PHE A 85 -0.77 -10.54 8.83
CA PHE A 85 -1.60 -9.62 9.60
C PHE A 85 -2.99 -9.42 8.96
N CYS A 86 -3.07 -9.20 7.64
CA CYS A 86 -4.35 -9.13 6.94
C CYS A 86 -5.19 -10.41 7.11
N ASN A 87 -4.56 -11.58 7.09
CA ASN A 87 -5.26 -12.84 7.31
C ASN A 87 -5.80 -12.95 8.75
N GLU A 88 -5.04 -12.52 9.75
CA GLU A 88 -5.49 -12.47 11.16
C GLU A 88 -6.67 -11.53 11.39
N LEU A 89 -6.78 -10.48 10.56
CA LEU A 89 -7.93 -9.57 10.54
C LEU A 89 -9.14 -10.15 9.79
N GLY A 90 -9.04 -11.35 9.20
CA GLY A 90 -10.10 -11.94 8.38
C GLY A 90 -10.24 -11.28 7.01
N LEU A 91 -9.19 -10.60 6.52
CA LEU A 91 -9.20 -9.89 5.23
C LEU A 91 -8.64 -10.72 4.07
N SER A 92 -8.41 -12.02 4.27
CA SER A 92 -7.83 -12.92 3.26
C SER A 92 -8.56 -12.85 1.92
N ASP A 93 -9.90 -12.85 1.95
CA ASP A 93 -10.74 -12.87 0.75
C ASP A 93 -10.80 -11.51 0.01
N SER A 94 -10.41 -10.43 0.69
CA SER A 94 -10.38 -9.08 0.09
C SER A 94 -8.96 -8.59 -0.20
N LEU A 95 -7.94 -9.43 0.05
CA LEU A 95 -6.54 -9.12 -0.19
C LEU A 95 -6.12 -9.55 -1.60
N LEU A 96 -5.77 -8.57 -2.42
CA LEU A 96 -5.17 -8.74 -3.75
C LEU A 96 -3.69 -8.38 -3.69
N SER A 97 -2.87 -9.07 -4.49
CA SER A 97 -1.44 -8.77 -4.60
C SER A 97 -1.00 -8.65 -6.05
N GLY A 98 -0.12 -7.70 -6.32
CA GLY A 98 0.51 -7.50 -7.63
C GLY A 98 1.99 -7.14 -7.52
N ILE A 99 2.64 -7.01 -8.66
CA ILE A 99 4.01 -6.51 -8.78
C ILE A 99 3.99 -5.23 -9.60
N VAL A 100 4.62 -4.18 -9.09
CA VAL A 100 4.82 -2.92 -9.79
C VAL A 100 6.30 -2.81 -10.15
N VAL A 101 6.58 -2.48 -11.41
CA VAL A 101 7.94 -2.29 -11.91
C VAL A 101 8.06 -0.86 -12.43
N GLN A 102 9.03 -0.11 -11.91
CA GLN A 102 9.37 1.19 -12.48
C GLN A 102 10.24 0.94 -13.71
N VAL A 103 9.70 1.30 -14.86
CA VAL A 103 10.45 1.36 -16.12
C VAL A 103 11.08 2.75 -16.20
N PRO A 104 12.42 2.87 -16.36
CA PRO A 104 13.05 4.15 -16.61
C PRO A 104 12.48 4.79 -17.88
N ASP A 105 12.19 6.08 -17.85
CA ASP A 105 11.74 6.80 -19.04
C ASP A 105 12.93 6.94 -20.01
N GLU A 106 12.79 6.46 -21.24
CA GLU A 106 13.81 6.56 -22.29
C GLU A 106 13.84 7.97 -22.92
N ARG A 107 12.91 8.87 -22.56
CA ARG A 107 12.72 10.19 -23.21
C ARG A 107 13.47 11.33 -22.52
N THR A 108 14.80 11.32 -22.59
CA THR A 108 15.59 12.56 -22.43
C THR A 108 16.81 12.56 -23.36
N THR A 109 16.56 12.59 -24.66
CA THR A 109 17.49 13.19 -25.62
C THR A 109 16.70 14.23 -26.42
N PRO A 110 16.95 15.54 -26.23
CA PRO A 110 16.40 16.52 -27.15
C PRO A 110 16.95 16.25 -28.57
N PRO A 111 16.14 16.42 -29.63
CA PRO A 111 16.64 16.29 -31.00
C PRO A 111 17.74 17.34 -31.24
N SER A 112 18.87 16.87 -31.79
CA SER A 112 20.04 17.66 -32.19
C SER A 112 19.73 18.71 -33.26
#